data_AF-A0A928HFT0-F1
#
_entry.id   AF-A0A928HFT0-F1
#
_cell.length_a   1.000
_cell.length_b   1.000
_cell.length_c   1.000
_cell.angle_alpha   90.00
_cell.angle_beta   90.00
_cell.angle_gamma   90.00
#
_symmetry.space_group_name_H-M   'P 1'
#
loop_
_entity.id
_entity.type
_entity.pdbx_description
1 polymer ?
#
loop_
_entity_poly.entity_id
_entity_poly.type
_entity_poly.pdbx_seq_one_letter_code
_entity_poly.pdbx_strand_id
1 'polypeptide(L)'
;MLGSYVFIRATIMLSTREKILRTTFLLMLEKGYDKVLVSDIQNQLGISRGLLYKYFKGKSDLIFTACREFFYDRYFDPNIDYSILTLRQFLDFSEIAISKMTNIDGVEISILKYNTLYSSILQVSRKFADVADGEFGKARLVIHNAIERGEIKKVSENFVGATILAILGRTSYITEYPSNAYICKRIVEDVNRFYDLIKTNEKEK
;
A
#
# COMPACT_ATOMS: atom_id res chain seq x y z
N MET A 1 -19.19 18.16 -12.54
CA MET A 1 -20.03 17.11 -11.94
C MET A 1 -19.13 15.93 -11.58
N LEU A 2 -18.66 15.85 -10.34
CA LEU A 2 -17.93 14.69 -9.82
C LEU A 2 -18.79 14.14 -8.67
N GLY A 3 -19.84 13.41 -9.07
CA GLY A 3 -20.76 12.77 -8.15
C GLY A 3 -20.15 11.48 -7.61
N SER A 4 -19.96 11.45 -6.29
CA SER A 4 -20.38 10.33 -5.44
C SER A 4 -19.93 8.92 -5.87
N TYR A 5 -18.64 8.62 -5.78
CA TYR A 5 -18.18 7.24 -5.53
C TYR A 5 -17.78 7.07 -4.06
N VAL A 6 -18.67 7.46 -3.16
CA VAL A 6 -18.65 6.98 -1.78
C VAL A 6 -19.49 5.71 -1.77
N PHE A 7 -18.86 4.57 -2.09
CA PHE A 7 -19.43 3.29 -1.69
C PHE A 7 -19.31 3.18 -0.17
N ILE A 8 -20.35 3.61 0.55
CA ILE A 8 -20.62 3.10 1.89
C ILE A 8 -20.93 1.62 1.70
N ARG A 9 -19.91 0.75 1.79
CA ARG A 9 -20.16 -0.68 1.93
C ARG A 9 -20.73 -0.88 3.34
N ALA A 10 -22.02 -1.20 3.40
CA ALA A 10 -22.63 -1.91 4.53
C ALA A 10 -21.67 -3.03 4.99
N THR A 11 -21.67 -3.37 6.27
CA THR A 11 -20.82 -4.42 6.88
C THR A 11 -20.98 -5.76 6.13
N ILE A 12 -20.19 -5.97 5.08
CA ILE A 12 -20.18 -7.22 4.32
C ILE A 12 -19.54 -8.25 5.25
N MET A 13 -20.29 -9.30 5.56
CA MET A 13 -19.78 -10.43 6.32
C MET A 13 -18.65 -11.08 5.52
N LEU A 14 -17.41 -10.94 6.00
CA LEU A 14 -16.24 -11.49 5.33
C LEU A 14 -16.42 -13.00 5.09
N SER A 15 -16.15 -13.44 3.87
CA SER A 15 -16.05 -14.86 3.53
C SER A 15 -14.96 -15.53 4.36
N THR A 16 -15.04 -16.86 4.50
CA THR A 16 -13.99 -17.62 5.20
C THR A 16 -12.61 -17.38 4.60
N ARG A 17 -12.51 -17.27 3.27
CA ARG A 17 -11.25 -16.97 2.57
C ARG A 17 -10.70 -15.60 3.01
N GLU A 18 -11.54 -14.56 3.02
CA GLU A 18 -11.13 -13.21 3.44
C GLU A 18 -10.75 -13.16 4.92
N LYS A 19 -11.48 -13.87 5.79
CA LYS A 19 -11.13 -13.99 7.22
C LYS A 19 -9.76 -14.62 7.42
N ILE A 20 -9.42 -15.65 6.65
CA ILE A 20 -8.09 -16.30 6.68
C ILE A 20 -7.00 -15.33 6.22
N LEU A 21 -7.20 -14.63 5.09
CA LEU A 21 -6.23 -13.65 4.58
C LEU A 21 -6.00 -12.52 5.59
N ARG A 22 -7.09 -11.93 6.11
CA ARG A 22 -7.03 -10.86 7.10
C ARG A 22 -6.28 -11.29 8.35
N THR A 23 -6.65 -12.43 8.92
CA THR A 23 -5.99 -12.95 10.14
C THR A 23 -4.51 -13.21 9.90
N THR A 24 -4.16 -13.78 8.75
CA THR A 24 -2.76 -14.00 8.36
C THR A 24 -1.99 -12.68 8.30
N PHE A 25 -2.54 -11.67 7.63
CA PHE A 25 -1.88 -10.37 7.48
C PHE A 25 -1.70 -9.66 8.82
N LEU A 26 -2.72 -9.63 9.68
CA LEU A 26 -2.64 -9.04 11.02
C LEU A 26 -1.59 -9.74 11.90
N LEU A 27 -1.53 -11.07 11.87
CA LEU A 27 -0.50 -11.83 12.57
C LEU A 27 0.92 -11.51 12.06
N MET A 28 1.08 -11.29 10.75
CA MET A 28 2.38 -10.88 10.17
C MET A 28 2.79 -9.48 10.61
N LEU A 29 1.85 -8.54 10.74
CA LEU A 29 2.11 -7.19 11.26
C LEU A 29 2.53 -7.20 12.74
N GLU A 30 2.03 -8.18 13.51
CA GLU A 30 2.35 -8.31 14.93
C GLU A 30 3.68 -9.05 15.15
N LYS A 31 3.86 -10.20 14.50
CA LYS A 31 4.95 -11.14 14.80
C LYS A 31 6.12 -11.07 13.80
N GLY A 32 5.92 -10.44 12.65
CA GLY A 32 6.78 -10.60 11.48
C GLY A 32 6.40 -11.82 10.63
N TYR A 33 6.79 -11.83 9.36
CA TYR A 33 6.35 -12.84 8.40
C TYR A 33 6.84 -14.26 8.71
N ASP A 34 8.08 -14.39 9.21
CA ASP A 34 8.80 -15.64 9.44
C ASP A 34 8.24 -16.41 10.64
N LYS A 35 7.70 -15.68 11.62
CA LYS A 35 7.21 -16.24 12.89
C LYS A 35 5.76 -16.69 12.87
N VAL A 36 4.95 -16.29 11.87
CA VAL A 36 3.55 -16.73 11.79
C VAL A 36 3.46 -18.22 11.47
N LEU A 37 2.80 -19.01 12.30
CA LEU A 37 2.53 -20.42 12.06
C LEU A 37 1.11 -20.65 11.53
N VAL A 38 0.90 -21.77 10.83
CA VAL A 38 -0.46 -22.15 10.37
C VAL A 38 -1.38 -22.39 11.58
N SER A 39 -0.83 -22.93 12.67
CA SER A 39 -1.54 -23.12 13.93
C SER A 39 -1.99 -21.80 14.57
N ASP A 40 -1.23 -20.71 14.42
CA ASP A 40 -1.65 -19.40 14.92
C ASP A 40 -2.96 -18.96 14.25
N ILE A 41 -3.04 -19.12 12.93
CA ILE A 41 -4.21 -18.73 12.13
C ILE A 41 -5.41 -19.62 12.46
N GLN A 42 -5.19 -20.93 12.60
CA GLN A 42 -6.22 -21.89 13.00
C GLN A 42 -6.79 -21.57 14.37
N ASN A 43 -5.93 -21.31 15.36
CA ASN A 43 -6.33 -21.01 16.72
C ASN A 43 -7.10 -19.68 16.79
N GLN A 44 -6.63 -18.66 16.07
CA GLN A 44 -7.27 -17.35 16.03
C GLN A 44 -8.68 -17.39 15.38
N LEU A 45 -8.91 -18.29 14.43
CA LEU A 45 -10.17 -18.41 13.69
C LEU A 45 -11.07 -19.57 14.14
N GLY A 46 -10.58 -20.48 14.98
CA GLY A 46 -11.29 -21.71 15.34
C GLY A 46 -11.53 -22.64 14.15
N ILE A 47 -10.59 -22.73 13.20
CA ILE A 47 -10.74 -23.54 11.97
C ILE A 47 -9.75 -24.70 11.90
N SER A 48 -10.16 -25.77 11.21
CA SER A 48 -9.28 -26.90 10.93
C SER A 48 -8.23 -26.58 9.86
N ARG A 49 -7.12 -27.32 9.89
CA ARG A 49 -6.04 -27.22 8.90
C ARG A 49 -6.53 -27.55 7.50
N GLY A 50 -7.42 -28.54 7.38
CA GLY A 50 -8.06 -28.93 6.12
C GLY A 50 -8.92 -27.82 5.52
N LEU A 51 -9.67 -27.08 6.35
CA LEU A 51 -10.48 -25.96 5.86
C LEU A 51 -9.61 -24.83 5.32
N LEU A 52 -8.48 -24.53 5.95
CA LEU A 52 -7.52 -23.54 5.45
C LEU A 52 -6.96 -23.95 4.08
N TYR A 53 -6.52 -25.20 3.94
CA TYR A 53 -5.94 -25.69 2.68
C TYR A 53 -6.97 -25.98 1.58
N LYS A 54 -8.27 -25.95 1.88
CA LYS A 54 -9.30 -25.88 0.84
C LYS A 54 -9.18 -24.59 0.01
N TYR A 55 -8.74 -23.49 0.62
CA TYR A 55 -8.64 -22.18 -0.03
C TYR A 55 -7.24 -21.83 -0.55
N PHE A 56 -6.20 -22.42 0.03
CA PHE A 56 -4.80 -22.09 -0.26
C PHE A 56 -3.99 -23.36 -0.45
N LYS A 57 -3.07 -23.35 -1.42
CA LYS A 57 -2.25 -24.55 -1.72
C LYS A 57 -1.22 -24.86 -0.63
N GLY A 58 -0.89 -23.89 0.21
CA GLY A 58 0.16 -23.99 1.21
C GLY A 58 0.34 -22.68 1.98
N LYS A 59 1.22 -22.68 3.00
CA LYS A 59 1.55 -21.47 3.78
C LYS A 59 2.14 -20.37 2.89
N SER A 60 3.02 -20.72 1.96
CA SER A 60 3.62 -19.76 1.03
C SER A 60 2.60 -19.11 0.10
N ASP A 61 1.64 -19.88 -0.40
CA ASP A 61 0.55 -19.38 -1.25
C ASP A 61 -0.39 -18.45 -0.47
N LEU A 62 -0.73 -18.84 0.77
CA LEU A 62 -1.50 -18.02 1.70
C LEU A 62 -0.81 -16.68 2.01
N ILE A 63 0.47 -16.71 2.40
CA ILE A 63 1.23 -15.48 2.69
C ILE A 63 1.33 -14.59 1.46
N PHE A 64 1.68 -15.15 0.29
CA PHE A 64 1.76 -14.39 -0.94
C PHE A 64 0.41 -13.74 -1.28
N THR A 65 -0.68 -14.49 -1.17
CA THR A 65 -2.03 -13.98 -1.45
C THR A 65 -2.44 -12.90 -0.47
N ALA A 66 -2.14 -13.07 0.83
CA ALA A 66 -2.41 -12.04 1.84
C ALA A 66 -1.58 -10.78 1.56
N CYS A 67 -0.30 -10.91 1.25
CA CYS A 67 0.54 -9.77 0.91
C CYS A 67 0.02 -9.05 -0.34
N ARG A 68 -0.32 -9.75 -1.42
CA ARG A 68 -0.83 -9.11 -2.63
C ARG A 68 -2.15 -8.39 -2.37
N GLU A 69 -3.07 -9.03 -1.65
CA GLU A 69 -4.36 -8.46 -1.27
C GLU A 69 -4.21 -7.16 -0.47
N PHE A 70 -3.38 -7.20 0.59
CA PHE A 70 -3.27 -6.12 1.56
C PHE A 70 -2.18 -5.10 1.24
N PHE A 71 -1.32 -5.33 0.24
CA PHE A 71 -0.40 -4.31 -0.26
C PHE A 71 -0.91 -3.65 -1.54
N TYR A 72 -1.70 -4.37 -2.36
CA TYR A 72 -2.10 -3.90 -3.69
C TYR A 72 -3.61 -4.04 -3.97
N ASP A 73 -4.14 -5.26 -4.05
CA ASP A 73 -5.45 -5.53 -4.69
C ASP A 73 -6.62 -4.73 -4.05
N ARG A 74 -6.52 -4.37 -2.76
CA ARG A 74 -7.54 -3.55 -2.04
C ARG A 74 -7.50 -2.06 -2.36
N TYR A 75 -6.36 -1.55 -2.82
CA TYR A 75 -6.10 -0.11 -2.83
C TYR A 75 -5.81 0.42 -4.23
N PHE A 76 -5.34 -0.43 -5.14
CA PHE A 76 -5.02 -0.05 -6.51
C PHE A 76 -6.08 -0.66 -7.44
N ASP A 77 -6.93 0.22 -7.99
CA ASP A 77 -7.96 -0.21 -8.93
C ASP A 77 -7.30 -0.57 -10.28
N PRO A 78 -7.44 -1.82 -10.77
CA PRO A 78 -6.86 -2.25 -12.04
C PRO A 78 -7.50 -1.56 -13.26
N ASN A 79 -8.65 -0.90 -13.10
CA ASN A 79 -9.35 -0.21 -14.20
C ASN A 79 -8.87 1.25 -14.37
N ILE A 80 -8.02 1.74 -13.48
CA ILE A 80 -7.41 3.07 -13.65
C ILE A 80 -6.40 3.02 -14.78
N ASP A 81 -6.57 3.89 -15.76
CA ASP A 81 -5.55 4.15 -16.78
C ASP A 81 -4.50 5.12 -16.24
N TYR A 82 -3.37 4.56 -15.81
CA TYR A 82 -2.24 5.32 -15.28
C TYR A 82 -1.51 6.16 -16.34
N SER A 83 -1.76 5.94 -17.63
CA SER A 83 -1.12 6.72 -18.70
C SER A 83 -1.70 8.14 -18.81
N ILE A 84 -2.93 8.35 -18.36
CA ILE A 84 -3.61 9.65 -18.46
C ILE A 84 -3.54 10.46 -17.16
N LEU A 85 -3.24 9.83 -16.03
CA LEU A 85 -3.18 10.52 -14.73
C LEU A 85 -2.12 11.62 -14.69
N THR A 86 -2.44 12.72 -14.01
CA THR A 86 -1.43 13.66 -13.52
C THR A 86 -0.71 13.07 -12.31
N LEU A 87 0.52 13.52 -12.04
CA LEU A 87 1.22 13.15 -10.81
C LEU A 87 0.42 13.62 -9.58
N ARG A 88 -0.26 14.77 -9.67
CA ARG A 88 -1.16 15.22 -8.61
C ARG A 88 -2.26 14.22 -8.29
N GLN A 89 -3.02 13.76 -9.30
CA GLN A 89 -4.08 12.77 -9.11
C GLN A 89 -3.53 11.46 -8.52
N PHE A 90 -2.36 11.02 -8.98
CA PHE A 90 -1.71 9.83 -8.44
C PHE A 90 -1.35 9.97 -6.94
N LEU A 91 -0.88 11.15 -6.52
CA LEU A 91 -0.59 11.43 -5.12
C LEU A 91 -1.86 11.50 -4.26
N ASP A 92 -2.95 12.05 -4.79
CA ASP A 92 -4.25 12.08 -4.11
C ASP A 92 -4.80 10.64 -3.90
N PHE A 93 -4.64 9.76 -4.89
CA PHE A 93 -4.95 8.33 -4.73
C PHE A 93 -4.07 7.65 -3.68
N SER A 94 -2.79 8.01 -3.62
CA SER A 94 -1.84 7.48 -2.63
C SER A 94 -2.22 7.89 -1.20
N GLU A 95 -2.70 9.12 -1.02
CA GLU A 95 -3.22 9.61 0.27
C GLU A 95 -4.46 8.81 0.71
N ILE A 96 -5.40 8.56 -0.21
CA ILE A 96 -6.57 7.71 0.07
C ILE A 96 -6.12 6.29 0.42
N ALA A 97 -5.14 5.75 -0.30
CA ALA A 97 -4.61 4.41 -0.03
C ALA A 97 -4.00 4.31 1.39
N ILE A 98 -3.20 5.29 1.83
CA ILE A 98 -2.65 5.34 3.20
C ILE A 98 -3.76 5.27 4.25
N SER A 99 -4.84 6.05 4.06
CA SER A 99 -5.97 6.04 5.01
C SER A 99 -6.62 4.65 5.13
N LYS A 100 -6.75 3.92 4.02
CA LYS A 100 -7.33 2.58 3.98
C LYS A 100 -6.35 1.48 4.43
N MET A 101 -5.04 1.67 4.22
CA MET A 101 -3.99 0.76 4.70
C MET A 101 -3.87 0.77 6.22
N THR A 102 -4.14 1.94 6.83
CA THR A 102 -4.07 2.13 8.28
C THR A 102 -5.37 1.82 9.03
N ASN A 103 -6.42 1.39 8.32
CA ASN A 103 -7.64 0.87 8.90
C ASN A 103 -8.13 -0.37 8.16
N ILE A 104 -7.82 -1.54 8.70
CA ILE A 104 -8.20 -2.83 8.11
C ILE A 104 -9.42 -3.38 8.83
N ASP A 105 -10.60 -3.18 8.23
CA ASP A 105 -11.88 -3.68 8.73
C ASP A 105 -12.11 -3.32 10.22
N GLY A 106 -11.87 -2.04 10.56
CA GLY A 106 -12.04 -1.51 11.92
C GLY A 106 -10.84 -1.68 12.84
N VAL A 107 -9.73 -2.27 12.37
CA VAL A 107 -8.48 -2.39 13.13
C VAL A 107 -7.51 -1.31 12.68
N GLU A 108 -7.09 -0.45 13.61
CA GLU A 108 -6.04 0.53 13.34
C GLU A 108 -4.69 -0.15 13.16
N ILE A 109 -4.01 0.17 12.06
CA ILE A 109 -2.70 -0.37 11.72
C ILE A 109 -1.67 0.76 11.69
N SER A 110 -0.55 0.54 12.38
CA SER A 110 0.60 1.43 12.31
C SER A 110 1.19 1.45 10.89
N ILE A 111 1.26 2.62 10.26
CA ILE A 111 1.86 2.77 8.93
C ILE A 111 3.34 2.35 8.92
N LEU A 112 4.07 2.58 10.02
CA LEU A 112 5.46 2.17 10.14
C LEU A 112 5.60 0.64 10.18
N LYS A 113 4.73 -0.06 10.93
CA LYS A 113 4.71 -1.53 10.95
C LYS A 113 4.33 -2.11 9.60
N TYR A 114 3.34 -1.50 8.94
CA TYR A 114 2.92 -1.86 7.59
C TYR A 114 4.08 -1.76 6.59
N ASN A 115 4.78 -0.61 6.56
CA ASN A 115 5.93 -0.39 5.69
C ASN A 115 7.11 -1.31 6.02
N THR A 116 7.31 -1.63 7.30
CA THR A 116 8.36 -2.56 7.75
C THR A 116 8.07 -3.99 7.27
N LEU A 117 6.82 -4.45 7.38
CA LEU A 117 6.41 -5.75 6.85
C LEU A 117 6.57 -5.79 5.33
N TYR A 118 6.12 -4.75 4.63
CA TYR A 118 6.27 -4.62 3.18
C TYR A 118 7.75 -4.75 2.75
N SER A 119 8.65 -3.99 3.37
CA SER A 119 10.09 -4.04 3.11
C SER A 119 10.68 -5.42 3.40
N SER A 120 10.26 -6.07 4.48
CA SER A 120 10.72 -7.42 4.83
C SER A 120 10.28 -8.45 3.79
N ILE A 121 9.03 -8.39 3.33
CA ILE A 121 8.49 -9.31 2.30
C ILE A 121 9.22 -9.12 0.96
N LEU A 122 9.52 -7.89 0.57
CA LEU A 122 10.28 -7.60 -0.67
C LEU A 122 11.65 -8.28 -0.67
N GLN A 123 12.34 -8.32 0.47
CA GLN A 123 13.68 -8.89 0.58
C GLN A 123 13.69 -10.43 0.53
N VAL A 124 12.62 -11.07 0.99
CA VAL A 124 12.58 -12.54 1.19
C VAL A 124 11.77 -13.27 0.11
N SER A 125 10.91 -12.57 -0.63
CA SER A 125 10.02 -13.18 -1.63
C SER A 125 10.25 -12.56 -3.01
N ARG A 126 11.08 -13.22 -3.83
CA ARG A 126 11.31 -12.82 -5.24
C ARG A 126 10.01 -12.66 -6.01
N LYS A 127 9.09 -13.61 -5.85
CA LYS A 127 7.76 -13.57 -6.48
C LYS A 127 6.98 -12.31 -6.11
N PHE A 128 7.10 -11.83 -4.87
CA PHE A 128 6.43 -10.59 -4.45
C PHE A 128 7.19 -9.35 -4.94
N ALA A 129 8.52 -9.39 -4.98
CA ALA A 129 9.32 -8.33 -5.57
C ALA A 129 8.99 -8.11 -7.06
N ASP A 130 8.76 -9.19 -7.83
CA ASP A 130 8.34 -9.09 -9.24
C ASP A 130 6.98 -8.39 -9.39
N VAL A 131 6.02 -8.68 -8.48
CA VAL A 131 4.72 -7.99 -8.44
C VAL A 131 4.90 -6.52 -8.10
N ALA A 132 5.72 -6.23 -7.10
CA ALA A 132 5.99 -4.86 -6.67
C ALA A 132 6.62 -4.02 -7.78
N ASP A 133 7.57 -4.57 -8.53
CA ASP A 133 8.16 -3.86 -9.66
C ASP A 133 7.13 -3.54 -10.76
N GLY A 134 6.22 -4.47 -11.06
CA GLY A 134 5.11 -4.24 -11.98
C GLY A 134 4.19 -3.10 -11.53
N GLU A 135 3.83 -3.07 -10.24
CA GLU A 135 3.01 -2.00 -9.66
C GLU A 135 3.75 -0.64 -9.66
N PHE A 136 5.05 -0.63 -9.33
CA PHE A 136 5.87 0.58 -9.42
C PHE A 136 6.09 1.06 -10.86
N GLY A 137 6.01 0.16 -11.84
CA GLY A 137 6.00 0.52 -13.26
C GLY A 137 4.90 1.53 -13.61
N LYS A 138 3.73 1.43 -12.97
CA LYS A 138 2.62 2.37 -13.15
C LYS A 138 2.96 3.76 -12.61
N ALA A 139 3.59 3.82 -11.44
CA ALA A 139 4.07 5.09 -10.85
C ALA A 139 5.16 5.73 -11.71
N ARG A 140 6.11 4.94 -12.23
CA ARG A 140 7.16 5.41 -13.16
C ARG A 140 6.55 6.01 -14.43
N LEU A 141 5.53 5.36 -15.00
CA LEU A 141 4.79 5.88 -16.16
C LEU A 141 4.12 7.23 -15.87
N VAL A 142 3.46 7.38 -14.72
CA VAL A 142 2.86 8.67 -14.32
C VAL A 142 3.91 9.76 -14.20
N ILE A 143 5.05 9.46 -13.56
CA ILE A 143 6.16 10.43 -13.40
C ILE A 143 6.72 10.85 -14.76
N HIS A 144 6.98 9.89 -15.65
CA HIS A 144 7.43 10.16 -17.01
C HIS A 144 6.46 11.12 -17.74
N ASN A 145 5.17 10.79 -17.73
CA ASN A 145 4.15 11.61 -18.40
C ASN A 145 4.00 13.01 -17.78
N ALA A 146 4.18 13.15 -16.46
CA ALA A 146 4.15 14.43 -15.77
C ALA A 146 5.32 15.34 -16.22
N ILE A 147 6.50 14.77 -16.48
CA ILE A 147 7.64 15.50 -17.04
C ILE A 147 7.37 15.91 -18.49
N GLU A 148 6.94 14.96 -19.32
CA GLU A 148 6.69 15.20 -20.76
C GLU A 148 5.61 16.25 -21.01
N ARG A 149 4.57 16.29 -20.15
CA ARG A 149 3.49 17.28 -20.23
C ARG A 149 3.82 18.62 -19.56
N GLY A 150 4.99 18.72 -18.91
CA GLY A 150 5.42 19.90 -18.18
C GLY A 150 4.64 20.17 -16.89
N GLU A 151 3.96 19.17 -16.32
CA GLU A 151 3.35 19.27 -14.98
C GLU A 151 4.42 19.49 -13.91
N ILE A 152 5.53 18.76 -14.03
CA ILE A 152 6.71 18.90 -13.16
C ILE A 152 7.95 19.26 -13.99
N LYS A 153 8.93 19.87 -13.30
CA LYS A 153 10.23 20.27 -13.86
C LYS A 153 10.95 19.07 -14.47
N LYS A 154 11.85 19.34 -15.42
CA LYS A 154 12.76 18.32 -15.99
C LYS A 154 13.79 17.88 -14.96
N VAL A 155 13.43 16.87 -14.17
CA VAL A 155 14.28 16.20 -13.17
C VAL A 155 14.32 14.70 -13.48
N SER A 156 15.29 13.98 -12.92
CA SER A 156 15.41 12.53 -13.13
C SER A 156 14.18 11.78 -12.63
N GLU A 157 13.55 10.98 -13.50
CA GLU A 157 12.42 10.11 -13.16
C GLU A 157 12.74 9.17 -11.98
N ASN A 158 13.92 8.57 -12.02
CA ASN A 158 14.41 7.68 -10.95
C ASN A 158 14.52 8.41 -9.62
N PHE A 159 15.02 9.65 -9.63
CA PHE A 159 15.11 10.45 -8.42
C PHE A 159 13.74 10.82 -7.85
N VAL A 160 12.79 11.23 -8.71
CA VAL A 160 11.41 11.53 -8.30
C VAL A 160 10.74 10.30 -7.72
N GLY A 161 10.81 9.16 -8.42
CA GLY A 161 10.22 7.90 -7.99
C GLY A 161 10.81 7.41 -6.66
N ALA A 162 12.14 7.42 -6.53
CA ALA A 162 12.82 7.01 -5.30
C ALA A 162 12.48 7.94 -4.12
N THR A 163 12.36 9.25 -4.36
CA THR A 163 12.01 10.21 -3.31
C THR A 163 10.57 10.04 -2.84
N ILE A 164 9.61 9.88 -3.76
CA ILE A 164 8.21 9.58 -3.41
C ILE A 164 8.14 8.27 -2.62
N LEU A 165 8.82 7.22 -3.10
CA LEU A 165 8.84 5.93 -2.43
C LEU A 165 9.47 6.02 -1.03
N ALA A 166 10.54 6.80 -0.85
CA ALA A 166 11.18 6.99 0.45
C ALA A 166 10.27 7.74 1.45
N ILE A 167 9.48 8.71 0.97
CA ILE A 167 8.52 9.43 1.80
C ILE A 167 7.35 8.52 2.20
N LEU A 168 6.73 7.84 1.23
CA LEU A 168 5.57 6.97 1.47
C LEU A 168 5.94 5.69 2.24
N GLY A 169 7.11 5.11 1.92
CA GLY A 169 7.63 3.86 2.47
C GLY A 169 8.37 4.00 3.80
N ARG A 170 8.22 5.13 4.50
CA ARG A 170 8.91 5.42 5.75
C ARG A 170 8.64 4.36 6.80
N THR A 171 9.70 3.78 7.38
CA THR A 171 9.63 2.72 8.41
C THR A 171 9.96 3.21 9.82
N SER A 172 10.50 4.41 9.95
CA SER A 172 10.86 5.01 11.24
C SER A 172 10.47 6.50 11.29
N TYR A 173 10.15 7.00 12.48
CA TYR A 173 9.92 8.42 12.73
C TYR A 173 10.54 8.80 14.08
N ILE A 174 11.44 9.78 14.09
CA ILE A 174 12.21 10.17 15.28
C ILE A 174 11.69 11.53 15.74
N THR A 175 10.57 11.51 16.47
CA THR A 175 10.02 12.67 17.20
C THR A 175 9.38 12.16 18.48
N GLU A 176 9.20 13.04 19.48
CA GLU A 176 8.50 12.64 20.71
C GLU A 176 7.02 12.31 20.42
N TYR A 177 6.60 11.11 20.83
CA TYR A 177 5.23 10.59 20.91
C TYR A 177 4.26 10.89 19.74
N PRO A 178 4.60 10.58 18.47
CA PRO A 178 3.67 10.75 17.37
C PRO A 178 2.59 9.64 17.37
N SER A 179 1.32 10.02 17.28
CA SER A 179 0.24 9.06 17.00
C SER A 179 0.34 8.55 15.56
N ASN A 180 -0.26 7.39 15.25
CA ASN A 180 -0.29 6.87 13.88
C ASN A 180 -0.92 7.87 12.90
N ALA A 181 -2.03 8.50 13.30
CA ALA A 181 -2.67 9.57 12.54
C ALA A 181 -1.72 10.75 12.26
N TYR A 182 -0.90 11.16 13.24
CA TYR A 182 0.10 12.20 13.05
C TYR A 182 1.17 11.77 12.02
N ILE A 183 1.69 10.55 12.11
CA ILE A 183 2.71 10.05 11.16
C ILE A 183 2.14 10.00 9.73
N CYS A 184 0.93 9.48 9.56
CA CYS A 184 0.26 9.45 8.25
C CYS A 184 0.10 10.86 7.68
N LYS A 185 -0.37 11.81 8.50
CA LYS A 185 -0.48 13.22 8.12
C LYS A 185 0.87 13.77 7.66
N ARG A 186 1.95 13.52 8.40
CA ARG A 186 3.30 13.99 8.04
C ARG A 186 3.82 13.38 6.74
N ILE A 187 3.57 12.09 6.49
CA ILE A 187 3.93 11.43 5.22
C ILE A 187 3.23 12.12 4.04
N VAL A 188 1.93 12.39 4.17
CA VAL A 188 1.13 13.09 3.15
C VAL A 188 1.61 14.53 2.94
N GLU A 189 1.86 15.26 4.03
CA GLU A 189 2.39 16.63 3.95
C GLU A 189 3.77 16.67 3.27
N ASP A 190 4.66 15.73 3.59
CA ASP A 190 5.99 15.66 3.01
C ASP A 190 5.93 15.36 1.50
N VAL A 191 5.07 14.42 1.06
CA VAL A 191 4.96 14.10 -0.38
C VAL A 191 4.31 15.25 -1.17
N ASN A 192 3.34 15.94 -0.58
CA ASN A 192 2.74 17.13 -1.18
C ASN A 192 3.73 18.29 -1.27
N ARG A 193 4.51 18.53 -0.21
CA ARG A 193 5.59 19.53 -0.26
C ARG A 193 6.65 19.17 -1.29
N PHE A 194 7.00 17.89 -1.44
CA PHE A 194 7.91 17.45 -2.49
C PHE A 194 7.33 17.75 -3.89
N TYR A 195 6.06 17.41 -4.13
CA TYR A 195 5.37 17.76 -5.37
C TYR A 195 5.40 19.27 -5.65
N ASP A 196 5.11 20.11 -4.65
CA ASP A 196 5.14 21.57 -4.81
C ASP A 196 6.53 22.13 -5.15
N LEU A 197 7.60 21.47 -4.72
CA LEU A 197 8.97 21.87 -5.07
C LEU A 197 9.32 21.54 -6.53
N ILE A 198 8.75 20.46 -7.06
CA ILE A 198 9.04 19.98 -8.42
C ILE A 198 7.99 20.41 -9.46
N LYS A 199 6.81 20.90 -9.07
CA LYS A 199 5.82 21.40 -10.02
C LYS A 199 6.36 22.59 -10.82
N THR A 200 5.98 22.66 -12.09
CA THR A 200 6.32 23.81 -12.94
C THR A 200 5.44 24.99 -12.56
N ASN A 201 6.02 26.18 -12.37
CA ASN A 201 5.22 27.38 -12.13
C ASN A 201 4.65 27.89 -13.47
N GLU A 202 3.41 28.41 -13.47
CA GLU A 202 2.78 29.02 -14.66
C GLU A 202 3.60 30.17 -15.29
N LYS A 203 4.60 30.70 -14.58
CA LYS A 203 5.50 31.77 -15.06
C LYS A 203 6.70 31.30 -15.90
N GLU A 204 6.85 29.99 -16.10
CA GLU A 204 7.95 29.39 -16.90
C GLU A 204 7.47 28.79 -18.25
N LYS A 205 6.21 29.03 -18.64
CA LYS A 205 5.70 28.78 -20.00
C LYS A 205 5.71 30.06 -20.83
#